data_AF-A0A6I1JJ05-F1
#
_entry.id   AF-A0A6I1JJ05-F1
#
_cell.length_a   1.000
_cell.length_b   1.000
_cell.length_c   1.000
_cell.angle_alpha   90.00
_cell.angle_beta   90.00
_cell.angle_gamma   90.00
#
_symmetry.space_group_name_H-M   'P 1'
#
loop_
_entity.id
_entity.type
_entity.pdbx_description
1 polymer ?
#
loop_
_entity_poly.entity_id
_entity_poly.type
_entity_poly.pdbx_seq_one_letter_code
_entity_poly.pdbx_strand_id
1 'polypeptide(L)' 'MSIQHTARTGADNGYRMMVPEDRCSTMNAGWHTASVSDALQNVAVVTDADAVIRALE' A
#
# COMPACT_ATOMS: atom_id res chain seq x y z
N MET A 1 0.69 -10.70 -0.56
CA MET A 1 0.29 -10.53 -1.98
C MET A 1 -1.13 -10.02 -2.18
N SER A 2 -2.10 -10.27 -1.25
CA SER A 2 -3.48 -9.76 -1.38
C SER A 2 -3.56 -8.23 -1.48
N ILE A 3 -2.89 -7.50 -0.59
CA ILE A 3 -2.87 -6.02 -0.58
C ILE A 3 -2.44 -5.44 -1.92
N GLN A 4 -1.35 -5.95 -2.50
CA GLN A 4 -0.85 -5.48 -3.80
C GLN A 4 -1.85 -5.71 -4.93
N HIS A 5 -2.51 -6.88 -4.97
CA HIS A 5 -3.51 -7.17 -5.99
C HIS A 5 -4.73 -6.26 -5.86
N THR A 6 -5.23 -6.05 -4.64
CA THR A 6 -6.33 -5.10 -4.41
C THR A 6 -5.94 -3.68 -4.80
N ALA A 7 -4.73 -3.23 -4.46
CA ALA A 7 -4.20 -1.93 -4.87
C ALA A 7 -4.15 -1.79 -6.40
N ARG A 8 -3.60 -2.79 -7.10
CA ARG A 8 -3.55 -2.79 -8.56
C ARG A 8 -4.94 -2.71 -9.19
N THR A 9 -5.86 -3.58 -8.79
CA THR A 9 -7.22 -3.55 -9.32
C THR A 9 -7.94 -2.23 -9.01
N GLY A 10 -7.72 -1.64 -7.83
CA GLY A 10 -8.26 -0.32 -7.51
C GLY A 10 -7.71 0.78 -8.41
N ALA A 11 -6.39 0.79 -8.65
CA ALA A 11 -5.76 1.74 -9.56
C ALA A 11 -6.24 1.56 -11.01
N ASP A 12 -6.34 0.31 -11.49
CA ASP A 12 -6.85 -0.01 -12.83
C ASP A 12 -8.30 0.46 -13.02
N ASN A 13 -9.09 0.47 -11.95
CA ASN A 13 -10.46 0.99 -11.95
C ASN A 13 -10.55 2.52 -11.77
N GLY A 14 -9.43 3.23 -11.76
CA GLY A 14 -9.37 4.69 -11.68
C GLY A 14 -9.43 5.27 -10.26
N TYR A 15 -9.29 4.45 -9.22
CA TYR A 15 -9.22 4.94 -7.85
C TYR A 15 -7.80 5.39 -7.50
N ARG A 16 -7.69 6.48 -6.72
CA ARG A 16 -6.43 6.87 -6.09
C ARG A 16 -6.18 5.98 -4.87
N MET A 17 -5.35 4.96 -5.05
CA MET A 17 -5.05 4.02 -3.98
C MET A 17 -4.04 4.61 -2.97
N MET A 18 -4.38 4.50 -1.68
CA MET A 18 -3.51 4.82 -0.56
C MET A 18 -3.28 3.55 0.24
N VAL A 19 -2.03 3.23 0.56
CA VAL A 19 -1.68 2.04 1.36
C VAL A 19 -0.84 2.46 2.57
N PRO A 20 -1.41 2.42 3.80
CA PRO A 20 -0.64 2.59 5.03
C PRO A 20 0.17 1.30 5.29
N GLU A 21 1.46 1.32 4.96
CA GLU A 21 2.29 0.12 4.95
C GLU A 21 2.57 -0.42 6.36
N ASP A 22 2.62 0.47 7.36
CA ASP A 22 2.79 0.16 8.78
C ASP A 22 1.63 -0.69 9.37
N ARG A 23 0.54 -0.86 8.61
CA ARG A 23 -0.62 -1.70 8.96
C ARG A 23 -0.75 -2.94 8.07
N CYS A 24 0.26 -3.22 7.26
CA CYS A 24 0.33 -4.40 6.41
C CYS A 24 1.30 -5.44 7.00
N SER A 25 1.07 -6.71 6.67
CA SER A 25 1.98 -7.80 7.04
C SER A 25 2.11 -8.81 5.92
N THR A 26 3.19 -9.58 5.96
CA THR A 26 3.48 -10.65 5.00
C THR A 26 4.35 -11.73 5.63
N MET A 27 4.71 -12.75 4.84
CA MET A 27 5.39 -13.96 5.30
C MET A 27 6.78 -13.71 5.90
N ASN A 28 7.49 -12.65 5.48
CA ASN A 28 8.77 -12.24 6.07
C ASN A 28 9.12 -10.78 5.73
N ALA A 29 10.12 -10.23 6.43
CA ALA A 29 10.58 -8.86 6.27
C ALA A 29 11.11 -8.55 4.86
N GLY A 30 11.83 -9.48 4.23
CA GLY A 30 12.37 -9.27 2.88
C GLY A 30 11.26 -9.06 1.83
N TRP A 31 10.20 -9.87 1.91
CA TRP A 31 9.02 -9.70 1.07
C TRP A 31 8.24 -8.43 1.39
N HIS A 32 8.22 -8.00 2.65
CA HIS A 32 7.59 -6.73 3.04
C HIS A 32 8.31 -5.57 2.37
N THR A 33 9.63 -5.49 2.53
CA THR A 33 10.47 -4.46 1.93
C THR A 33 10.35 -4.42 0.41
N ALA A 34 10.41 -5.57 -0.26
CA ALA A 34 10.25 -5.64 -1.73
C ALA A 34 8.84 -5.18 -2.18
N SER A 35 7.80 -5.52 -1.41
CA SER A 35 6.44 -5.10 -1.72
C SER A 35 6.27 -3.58 -1.61
N VAL A 36 6.80 -3.00 -0.53
CA VAL A 36 6.69 -1.57 -0.21
C VAL A 36 7.56 -0.70 -1.09
N SER A 37 8.79 -1.15 -1.39
CA SER A 37 9.79 -0.34 -2.10
C SER A 37 9.63 -0.39 -3.62
N ASP A 38 9.10 -1.49 -4.17
CA ASP A 38 9.03 -1.69 -5.62
C ASP A 38 7.59 -1.88 -6.11
N ALA A 39 6.90 -2.87 -5.56
CA ALA A 39 5.66 -3.36 -6.13
C ALA A 39 4.49 -2.38 -5.96
N LEU A 40 4.34 -1.79 -4.76
CA LEU A 40 3.26 -0.88 -4.42
C LEU A 40 3.49 0.54 -4.96
N GLN A 41 4.74 0.98 -5.11
CA GLN A 41 5.07 2.33 -5.63
C GLN A 41 4.49 2.58 -7.03
N ASN A 42 4.31 1.52 -7.82
CA ASN A 42 3.78 1.61 -9.18
C ASN A 42 2.25 1.76 -9.25
N VAL A 43 1.53 1.44 -8.17
CA VAL A 43 0.05 1.31 -8.21
C VAL A 43 -0.67 2.02 -7.07
N ALA A 44 0.04 2.51 -6.06
CA ALA A 44 -0.54 3.22 -4.93
C ALA A 44 0.43 4.24 -4.34
N VAL A 45 -0.11 5.24 -3.65
CA VAL A 45 0.66 6.07 -2.73
C VAL A 45 0.90 5.26 -1.46
N VAL A 46 2.16 4.96 -1.18
CA VAL A 46 2.57 4.30 0.06
C VAL A 46 2.75 5.35 1.15
N THR A 47 2.15 5.11 2.32
CA THR A 47 2.12 6.06 3.43
C THR A 47 2.08 5.33 4.78
N ASP A 48 1.83 6.04 5.87
CA ASP A 48 1.65 5.52 7.22
C ASP A 48 0.25 5.85 7.77
N ALA A 49 -0.22 5.07 8.74
CA ALA A 49 -1.54 5.24 9.34
C ALA A 49 -1.73 6.63 9.97
N ASP A 50 -0.70 7.22 10.57
CA ASP A 50 -0.80 8.52 11.23
C ASP A 50 -1.00 9.65 10.20
N ALA A 51 -0.40 9.55 9.02
CA ALA A 51 -0.64 10.46 7.91
C ALA A 51 -2.07 10.33 7.36
N VAL A 52 -2.60 9.10 7.26
CA VAL A 52 -3.98 8.87 6.83
C VAL A 52 -4.97 9.43 7.84
N ILE A 53 -4.77 9.16 9.14
CA ILE A 53 -5.64 9.64 10.21
C ILE A 53 -5.67 11.17 10.24
N ARG A 54 -4.50 11.83 10.19
CA ARG A 54 -4.41 13.31 10.15
C ARG A 54 -5.09 13.93 8.94
N ALA A 55 -5.22 13.21 7.83
CA ALA A 55 -5.88 13.72 6.63
C ALA A 55 -7.41 13.56 6.65
N LEU A 56 -7.97 12.84 7.64
CA LEU A 56 -9.40 12.60 7.80
C LEU A 56 -10.06 13.52 8.84
N GLU A 57 -9.27 14.22 9.64
CA GLU A 57 -9.70 15.25 10.60
C GLU A 57 -9.88 16.61 9.92
#